data_AF-A0A962LNR0-F1
#
_entry.id   AF-A0A962LNR0-F1
#
_cell.length_a   1.000
_cell.length_b   1.000
_cell.length_c   1.000
_cell.angle_alpha   90.00
_cell.angle_beta   90.00
_cell.angle_gamma   90.00
#
_symmetry.space_group_name_H-M   'P 1'
#
loop_
_entity.id
_entity.type
_entity.pdbx_description
1 polymer ?
#
loop_
_entity_poly.entity_id
_entity_poly.type
_entity_poly.pdbx_seq_one_letter_code
_entity_poly.pdbx_strand_id
1 'polypeptide(L)'
;MYIVAVALFSLMALRAFRSGSPLDYLLGGSQCVGVLLLMSEWTLPGAWLLLVSAVAYLVSQVMTGARPISRLLPLAGAVAVVLILLR
;
A
#
# COMPACT_ATOMS: atom_id res chain seq x y z
N MET A 1 13.65 -4.01 -6.09
CA MET A 1 12.66 -3.04 -5.56
C MET A 1 11.24 -3.56 -5.70
N TYR A 2 10.84 -4.04 -6.87
CA TYR A 2 9.53 -4.67 -7.09
C TYR A 2 9.13 -5.70 -6.03
N ILE A 3 9.99 -6.68 -5.73
CA ILE A 3 9.70 -7.71 -4.70
C ILE A 3 9.42 -7.10 -3.32
N VAL A 4 10.15 -6.05 -2.93
CA VAL A 4 9.98 -5.37 -1.64
C VAL A 4 8.64 -4.64 -1.61
N ALA A 5 8.30 -3.89 -2.66
CA ALA A 5 7.00 -3.25 -2.77
C ALA A 5 5.86 -4.28 -2.73
N VAL A 6 5.95 -5.35 -3.51
CA VAL A 6 4.96 -6.44 -3.49
C VAL A 6 4.77 -6.98 -2.09
N ALA A 7 5.85 -7.35 -1.38
CA ALA A 7 5.75 -7.89 -0.03
C ALA A 7 5.10 -6.91 0.96
N LEU A 8 5.52 -5.63 0.96
CA LEU A 8 4.98 -4.61 1.87
C LEU A 8 3.50 -4.35 1.61
N PHE A 9 3.08 -4.26 0.34
CA PHE A 9 1.70 -4.01 -0.02
C PHE A 9 0.81 -5.24 0.19
N SER A 10 1.31 -6.46 0.01
CA SER A 10 0.60 -7.67 0.40
C SER A 10 0.35 -7.74 1.92
N LEU A 11 1.34 -7.34 2.73
CA LEU A 11 1.18 -7.27 4.19
C LEU A 11 0.17 -6.18 4.62
N MET A 12 0.18 -5.02 3.97
CA MET A 12 -0.83 -3.99 4.21
C MET A 12 -2.23 -4.46 3.85
N ALA A 13 -2.38 -5.11 2.70
CA ALA A 13 -3.67 -5.61 2.23
C ALA A 13 -4.23 -6.65 3.20
N LEU A 14 -3.38 -7.60 3.65
CA LEU A 14 -3.75 -8.58 4.66
C LEU A 14 -4.24 -7.92 5.95
N ARG A 15 -3.57 -6.86 6.40
CA ARG A 15 -3.97 -6.12 7.60
C ARG A 15 -5.28 -5.37 7.38
N ALA A 16 -5.46 -4.75 6.22
CA ALA A 16 -6.69 -4.04 5.85
C ALA A 16 -7.89 -5.00 5.83
N PHE A 17 -7.72 -6.22 5.28
CA PHE A 17 -8.74 -7.27 5.33
C PHE A 17 -9.05 -7.84 6.72
N ARG A 18 -8.19 -7.58 7.72
CA ARG A 18 -8.44 -8.01 9.11
C ARG A 18 -9.16 -6.96 9.96
N SER A 19 -9.31 -5.74 9.46
CA SER A 19 -9.89 -4.62 10.22
C SER A 19 -11.42 -4.69 10.40
N GLY A 20 -12.13 -5.38 9.48
CA GLY A 20 -13.59 -5.45 9.47
C GLY A 20 -14.32 -4.19 8.94
N SER A 21 -13.60 -3.16 8.51
CA SER A 21 -14.18 -1.92 7.97
C SER A 21 -14.38 -1.97 6.45
N PRO A 22 -15.53 -1.53 5.90
CA PRO A 22 -15.73 -1.46 4.45
C PRO A 22 -14.68 -0.62 3.71
N LEU A 23 -14.23 0.48 4.32
CA LEU A 23 -13.21 1.35 3.74
C LEU A 23 -11.84 0.66 3.67
N ASP A 24 -11.52 -0.13 4.68
CA ASP A 24 -10.27 -0.89 4.71
C ASP A 24 -10.30 -2.07 3.72
N TYR A 25 -11.47 -2.65 3.44
CA TYR A 25 -11.60 -3.64 2.36
C TYR A 25 -11.38 -3.02 0.98
N LEU A 26 -11.93 -1.84 0.72
CA LEU A 26 -11.67 -1.11 -0.53
C LEU A 26 -10.17 -0.80 -0.65
N LEU A 27 -9.55 -0.37 0.44
CA LEU A 27 -8.13 -0.06 0.47
C LEU A 27 -7.28 -1.32 0.23
N GLY A 28 -7.56 -2.43 0.92
CA GLY A 28 -6.88 -3.71 0.71
C GLY A 28 -7.06 -4.24 -0.72
N GLY A 29 -8.27 -4.12 -1.28
CA GLY A 29 -8.55 -4.45 -2.68
C GLY A 29 -7.71 -3.60 -3.65
N SER A 30 -7.65 -2.29 -3.43
CA SER A 30 -6.83 -1.38 -4.25
C SER A 30 -5.34 -1.71 -4.20
N GLN A 31 -4.85 -2.16 -3.04
CA GLN A 31 -3.46 -2.59 -2.87
C GLN A 31 -3.18 -3.89 -3.64
N CYS A 32 -4.10 -4.87 -3.59
CA CYS A 32 -3.98 -6.09 -4.40
C CYS A 32 -3.97 -5.78 -5.90
N VAL A 33 -4.88 -4.92 -6.37
CA VAL A 33 -4.93 -4.49 -7.78
C VAL A 33 -3.64 -3.78 -8.16
N GLY A 34 -3.15 -2.86 -7.33
CA GLY A 34 -1.90 -2.16 -7.56
C GLY A 34 -0.70 -3.09 -7.65
N VAL A 35 -0.64 -4.13 -6.80
CA VAL A 35 0.42 -5.16 -6.84
C VAL A 35 0.37 -5.96 -8.14
N LEU A 36 -0.82 -6.38 -8.58
CA LEU A 36 -0.99 -7.10 -9.85
C LEU A 36 -0.58 -6.22 -11.04
N LEU A 37 -0.98 -4.95 -11.05
CA LEU A 37 -0.59 -4.00 -12.09
C LEU A 37 0.92 -3.75 -12.10
N LEU A 38 1.54 -3.62 -10.92
CA LEU A 38 2.98 -3.44 -10.77
C LEU A 38 3.78 -4.61 -11.34
N MET A 39 3.24 -5.83 -11.28
CA MET A 39 3.85 -7.05 -11.85
C MET A 39 3.52 -7.28 -13.33
N SER A 40 2.68 -6.43 -13.92
CA SER A 40 2.30 -6.48 -15.34
C SER A 40 2.99 -5.36 -16.13
N GLU A 41 2.68 -5.26 -17.43
CA GLU A 41 3.14 -4.13 -18.27
C GLU A 41 2.55 -2.77 -17.83
N TRP A 42 1.54 -2.76 -16.95
CA TRP A 42 0.91 -1.57 -16.39
C TRP A 42 1.64 -1.04 -15.15
N THR A 43 2.97 -1.16 -15.14
CA THR A 43 3.79 -0.90 -13.96
C THR A 43 3.65 0.52 -13.43
N LEU A 44 3.63 1.52 -14.33
CA LEU A 44 3.52 2.93 -13.97
C LEU A 44 2.17 3.26 -13.28
N PRO A 45 0.99 2.95 -13.88
CA PRO A 45 -0.27 3.13 -13.19
C PRO A 45 -0.39 2.29 -11.91
N GLY A 46 0.17 1.07 -11.89
CA GLY A 46 0.26 0.25 -10.68
C GLY A 46 1.03 0.94 -9.55
N ALA A 47 2.20 1.51 -9.85
CA ALA A 47 3.00 2.25 -8.88
C ALA A 47 2.26 3.47 -8.33
N TRP A 48 1.59 4.26 -9.17
CA TRP A 48 0.80 5.40 -8.70
C TRP A 48 -0.38 4.98 -7.81
N LEU A 49 -1.10 3.92 -8.19
CA LEU A 49 -2.20 3.39 -7.38
C LEU A 49 -1.70 2.94 -6.01
N LEU A 50 -0.57 2.23 -5.96
CA LEU A 50 0.06 1.80 -4.73
C LEU A 50 0.50 3.00 -3.87
N LEU A 51 1.09 4.03 -4.46
CA LEU A 51 1.48 5.24 -3.74
C LEU A 51 0.27 5.93 -3.07
N VAL A 52 -0.82 6.12 -3.82
CA VAL A 52 -2.07 6.70 -3.30
C VAL A 52 -2.64 5.85 -2.17
N SER A 53 -2.67 4.53 -2.34
CA SER A 53 -3.19 3.62 -1.30
C SER A 53 -2.33 3.62 -0.03
N ALA A 54 -1.00 3.79 -0.13
CA ALA A 54 -0.13 3.91 1.03
C ALA A 54 -0.37 5.22 1.80
N VAL A 55 -0.58 6.33 1.08
CA VAL A 55 -0.95 7.62 1.69
C VAL A 55 -2.31 7.52 2.38
N ALA A 56 -3.31 6.96 1.71
CA ALA A 56 -4.63 6.74 2.30
C ALA A 56 -4.56 5.87 3.56
N TYR A 57 -3.74 4.82 3.54
CA TYR A 57 -3.55 3.94 4.70
C TYR A 57 -2.87 4.67 5.85
N LEU A 58 -1.87 5.50 5.57
CA LEU A 58 -1.21 6.33 6.57
C LEU A 58 -2.20 7.32 7.21
N VAL A 59 -3.03 7.99 6.41
CA VAL A 59 -4.09 8.89 6.90
C VAL A 59 -5.06 8.13 7.79
N SER A 60 -5.56 6.96 7.36
CA SER A 60 -6.43 6.09 8.18
C SER A 60 -5.79 5.76 9.53
N GLN A 61 -4.50 5.40 9.54
CA GLN A 61 -3.78 5.11 10.78
C GLN A 61 -3.58 6.32 11.70
N VAL A 62 -3.39 7.51 11.14
CA VAL A 62 -3.32 8.75 11.93
C VAL A 62 -4.68 9.05 12.55
N MET A 63 -5.76 8.97 11.77
CA MET A 63 -7.11 9.24 12.23
C MET A 63 -7.61 8.25 13.29
N THR A 64 -7.22 6.97 13.18
CA THR A 64 -7.59 5.92 14.13
C THR A 64 -6.71 5.87 15.38
N GLY A 65 -5.73 6.77 15.51
CA GLY A 65 -4.83 6.80 16.67
C GLY A 65 -3.90 5.58 16.74
N ALA A 66 -3.63 4.92 15.61
CA ALA A 66 -2.76 3.74 15.58
C ALA A 66 -1.36 4.08 16.11
N ARG A 67 -0.76 3.12 16.81
CA ARG A 67 0.60 3.24 17.38
C ARG A 67 1.59 3.71 16.30
N PRO A 68 2.57 4.58 16.63
CA PRO A 68 3.53 5.09 15.65
C PRO A 68 4.22 3.98 14.84
N ILE A 69 4.53 2.85 15.48
CA ILE A 69 5.16 1.69 14.82
C ILE A 69 4.30 1.09 13.68
N SER A 70 2.98 1.21 13.76
CA SER A 70 2.07 0.75 12.69
C SER A 70 2.20 1.57 11.41
N ARG A 71 2.67 2.83 11.53
CA ARG A 71 2.84 3.80 10.44
C ARG A 71 4.09 3.55 9.61
N LEU A 72 5.02 2.75 10.14
CA LEU A 72 6.23 2.38 9.43
C LEU A 72 5.93 1.53 8.20
N LEU A 73 4.89 0.69 8.25
CA LEU A 73 4.52 -0.17 7.13
C LEU A 73 4.07 0.63 5.88
N PRO A 74 3.09 1.54 5.95
CA PRO A 74 2.75 2.38 4.81
C PRO A 74 3.87 3.32 4.38
N LEU A 75 4.69 3.83 5.31
CA LEU A 75 5.85 4.66 4.97
C LEU A 75 6.89 3.88 4.16
N ALA A 76 7.25 2.67 4.61
CA ALA A 76 8.17 1.79 3.89
C ALA A 76 7.61 1.42 2.50
N GLY A 77 6.31 1.15 2.40
CA GLY A 77 5.64 0.90 1.13
C GLY A 77 5.74 2.09 0.18
N ALA A 78 5.44 3.31 0.67
CA ALA A 78 5.53 4.53 -0.11
C ALA A 78 6.96 4.79 -0.61
N VAL A 79 7.98 4.64 0.25
CA VAL A 79 9.39 4.79 -0.14
C VAL A 79 9.78 3.78 -1.22
N ALA A 80 9.39 2.51 -1.06
CA ALA A 80 9.68 1.48 -2.06
C ALA A 80 9.07 1.81 -3.43
N VAL A 81 7.85 2.36 -3.46
CA VAL A 81 7.16 2.77 -4.69
C VAL A 81 7.78 4.02 -5.30
N VAL A 82 8.16 5.02 -4.49
CA VAL A 82 8.88 6.21 -4.99
C VAL A 82 10.19 5.81 -5.65
N LEU A 83 10.94 4.89 -5.05
CA LEU A 83 12.18 4.38 -5.66
C LEU A 83 11.95 3.62 -6.96
N ILE A 84 10.78 2.98 -7.13
CA ILE A 84 10.37 2.38 -8.41
C ILE A 84 10.06 3.46 -9.45
N LEU A 85 9.37 4.53 -9.06
CA LEU A 85 9.00 5.65 -9.96
C LEU A 85 10.20 6.49 -10.41
N LEU A 86 11.28 6.51 -9.63
CA LEU A 86 12.52 7.23 -9.95
C LEU A 86 13.49 6.44 -10.85
N ARG A 87 13.16 5.19 -11.18
CA ARG A 87 13.97 4.31 -12.01
C ARG A 87 13.37 4.17 -13.40
#